data_AF-A0A0P7GSC6-F1
#
_entry.id   AF-A0A0P7GSC6-F1
#
_cell.length_a   1.000
_cell.length_b   1.000
_cell.length_c   1.000
_cell.angle_alpha   90.00
_cell.angle_beta   90.00
_cell.angle_gamma   90.00
#
_symmetry.space_group_name_H-M   'P 1'
#
loop_
_entity.id
_entity.type
_entity.pdbx_description
1 polymer ?
#
loop_
_entity_poly.entity_id
_entity_poly.type
_entity_poly.pdbx_seq_one_letter_code
_entity_poly.pdbx_strand_id
1 'polypeptide(L)'
;MEFHVWEPVYERILADFGFDRAGDERARDRLAAMSEPFDLDAVPGFSGATVAVAGAGPTLAEEVETAAAADYVVAASGAAATLRDAGVEVTLAVTDLDGAPARLATASHDGLPVAVHAHGDNVDALERWVPQFAGDRLLPTTQAAPAGPVRNFGGSLTATARRFSRTPSMRPRSRSSAGRSTIRR
;
A
#
# COMPACT_ATOMS: atom_id res chain seq x y z
N MET A 1 -11.39 0.88 -4.55
CA MET A 1 -12.19 -0.29 -4.94
C MET A 1 -13.16 -0.49 -3.81
N GLU A 2 -14.45 -0.50 -4.12
CA GLU A 2 -15.46 -0.80 -3.11
C GLU A 2 -15.40 -2.28 -2.74
N PHE A 3 -15.66 -2.63 -1.48
CA PHE A 3 -15.51 -4.00 -1.01
C PHE A 3 -16.34 -5.01 -1.83
N HIS A 4 -17.55 -4.66 -2.26
CA HIS A 4 -18.41 -5.52 -3.09
C HIS A 4 -17.80 -5.89 -4.46
N VAL A 5 -16.83 -5.10 -4.96
CA VAL A 5 -16.09 -5.43 -6.19
C VAL A 5 -14.95 -6.41 -5.90
N TRP A 6 -14.37 -6.34 -4.71
CA TRP A 6 -13.31 -7.22 -4.25
C TRP A 6 -13.85 -8.57 -3.74
N GLU A 7 -15.00 -8.57 -3.07
CA GLU A 7 -15.55 -9.73 -2.36
C GLU A 7 -15.64 -11.01 -3.21
N PRO A 8 -16.09 -10.99 -4.48
CA PRO A 8 -16.10 -12.21 -5.29
C PRO A 8 -14.69 -12.79 -5.57
N VAL A 9 -13.67 -11.92 -5.67
CA VAL A 9 -12.28 -12.34 -5.85
C VAL A 9 -11.73 -12.90 -4.54
N TYR A 10 -12.05 -12.25 -3.42
CA TYR A 10 -11.72 -12.69 -2.08
C TYR A 10 -12.26 -14.09 -1.78
N GLU A 11 -13.55 -14.33 -2.03
CA GLU A 11 -14.17 -15.63 -1.80
C GLU A 11 -13.52 -16.76 -2.59
N ARG A 12 -13.11 -16.47 -3.84
CA ARG A 12 -12.37 -17.44 -4.64
C ARG A 12 -10.99 -17.73 -4.05
N ILE A 13 -10.28 -16.70 -3.57
CA ILE A 13 -8.97 -16.91 -2.90
C ILE A 13 -9.15 -17.77 -1.65
N LEU A 14 -10.15 -17.48 -0.82
CA LEU A 14 -10.44 -18.28 0.36
C LEU A 14 -10.70 -19.75 0.00
N ALA A 15 -11.51 -20.00 -1.04
CA ALA A 15 -11.81 -21.34 -1.50
C ALA A 15 -10.59 -22.07 -2.10
N ASP A 16 -9.81 -21.39 -2.95
CA ASP A 16 -8.66 -21.97 -3.64
C ASP A 16 -7.54 -22.37 -2.68
N PHE A 17 -7.33 -21.59 -1.62
CA PHE A 17 -6.27 -21.83 -0.63
C PHE A 17 -6.76 -22.49 0.66
N GLY A 18 -8.08 -22.68 0.83
CA GLY A 18 -8.67 -23.23 2.05
C GLY A 18 -8.56 -22.30 3.25
N PHE A 19 -8.47 -20.99 3.03
CA PHE A 19 -8.38 -19.99 4.10
C PHE A 19 -9.75 -19.71 4.74
N ASP A 20 -9.74 -19.44 6.05
CA ASP A 20 -10.94 -19.13 6.82
C ASP A 20 -11.24 -17.64 6.81
N ARG A 21 -12.41 -17.25 6.26
CA ARG A 21 -12.93 -15.86 6.32
C ARG A 21 -12.97 -15.34 7.76
N ALA A 22 -13.40 -16.18 8.70
CA ALA A 22 -13.54 -15.76 10.09
C ALA A 22 -12.17 -15.47 10.72
N GLY A 23 -11.09 -16.07 10.23
CA GLY A 23 -9.72 -15.73 10.60
C GLY A 23 -9.37 -14.29 10.25
N ASP A 24 -9.60 -13.91 8.99
CA ASP A 24 -9.33 -12.55 8.53
C ASP A 24 -10.19 -11.52 9.28
N GLU A 25 -11.47 -11.83 9.52
CA GLU A 25 -12.37 -10.95 10.26
C GLU A 25 -11.94 -10.79 11.73
N ARG A 26 -11.48 -11.87 12.39
CA ARG A 26 -10.90 -11.80 13.74
C ARG A 26 -9.65 -10.91 13.78
N ALA A 27 -8.74 -11.07 12.83
CA ALA A 27 -7.54 -10.24 12.75
C ALA A 27 -7.89 -8.77 12.48
N ARG A 28 -8.85 -8.52 11.57
CA ARG A 28 -9.39 -7.19 11.25
C ARG A 28 -10.00 -6.52 12.48
N ASP A 29 -10.80 -7.23 13.25
CA ASP A 29 -11.42 -6.71 14.48
C ASP A 29 -10.36 -6.44 15.55
N ARG A 30 -9.33 -7.30 15.63
CA ARG A 30 -8.23 -7.09 16.57
C ARG A 30 -7.42 -5.84 16.24
N LEU A 31 -7.09 -5.64 14.95
CA LEU A 31 -6.43 -4.43 14.48
C LEU A 31 -7.31 -3.20 14.72
N ALA A 32 -8.61 -3.28 14.43
CA ALA A 32 -9.57 -2.21 14.66
C ALA A 32 -9.58 -1.73 16.12
N ALA A 33 -9.48 -2.67 17.07
CA ALA A 33 -9.47 -2.37 18.51
C ALA A 33 -8.16 -1.69 18.99
N MET A 34 -7.09 -1.73 18.21
CA MET A 34 -5.78 -1.16 18.55
C MET A 34 -5.44 0.09 17.73
N SER A 35 -6.31 0.52 16.83
CA SER A 35 -6.01 1.60 15.89
C SER A 35 -7.04 2.72 15.99
N GLU A 36 -6.59 3.93 15.68
CA GLU A 36 -7.44 5.10 15.52
C GLU A 36 -7.70 5.35 14.02
N PRO A 37 -8.70 6.20 13.67
CA PRO A 37 -8.87 6.63 12.29
C PRO A 37 -7.60 7.32 11.76
N PHE A 38 -7.11 6.85 10.61
CA PHE A 38 -5.97 7.44 9.92
C PHE A 38 -6.41 8.58 8.99
N ASP A 39 -5.68 9.70 9.02
CA ASP A 39 -5.87 10.80 8.08
C ASP A 39 -5.24 10.48 6.72
N LEU A 40 -6.08 10.20 5.71
CA LEU A 40 -5.61 9.83 4.37
C LEU A 40 -4.88 10.98 3.65
N ASP A 41 -5.07 12.23 4.07
CA ASP A 41 -4.35 13.37 3.50
C ASP A 41 -2.86 13.39 3.92
N ALA A 42 -2.48 12.59 4.92
CA ALA A 42 -1.08 12.35 5.29
C ALA A 42 -0.31 11.52 4.24
N VAL A 43 -1.01 10.89 3.28
CA VAL A 43 -0.41 10.20 2.13
C VAL A 43 -0.74 10.99 0.87
N PRO A 44 0.26 11.36 0.05
CA PRO A 44 0.00 12.16 -1.14
C PRO A 44 -0.90 11.42 -2.13
N GLY A 45 -1.72 12.18 -2.86
CA GLY A 45 -2.47 11.65 -3.99
C GLY A 45 -1.52 11.34 -5.16
N PHE A 46 -1.53 10.09 -5.63
CA PHE A 46 -0.61 9.62 -6.67
C PHE A 46 -1.09 9.88 -8.11
N SER A 47 -2.11 10.71 -8.29
CA SER A 47 -2.72 10.92 -9.61
C SER A 47 -1.77 11.64 -10.56
N GLY A 48 -1.39 10.99 -11.66
CA GLY A 48 -0.51 11.56 -12.68
C GLY A 48 0.98 11.44 -12.35
N ALA A 49 1.33 10.79 -11.23
CA ALA A 49 2.69 10.53 -10.80
C ALA A 49 3.17 9.12 -11.20
N THR A 50 4.48 8.96 -11.31
CA THR A 50 5.15 7.67 -11.41
C THR A 50 5.36 7.12 -10.01
N VAL A 51 4.84 5.91 -9.74
CA VAL A 51 4.95 5.27 -8.43
C VAL A 51 5.75 3.98 -8.55
N ALA A 52 6.87 3.90 -7.85
CA ALA A 52 7.59 2.65 -7.67
C ALA A 52 6.90 1.83 -6.57
N VAL A 53 6.58 0.56 -6.87
CA VAL A 53 6.08 -0.40 -5.88
C VAL A 53 7.16 -1.45 -5.65
N ALA A 54 7.83 -1.40 -4.50
CA ALA A 54 8.97 -2.24 -4.18
C ALA A 54 8.57 -3.42 -3.29
N GLY A 55 8.86 -4.64 -3.72
CA GLY A 55 8.83 -5.85 -2.91
C GLY A 55 10.22 -6.23 -2.43
N ALA A 56 10.32 -7.09 -1.40
CA ALA A 56 11.60 -7.50 -0.79
C ALA A 56 12.34 -8.57 -1.63
N GLY A 57 12.43 -8.36 -2.94
CA GLY A 57 13.16 -9.25 -3.85
C GLY A 57 14.67 -9.16 -3.63
N PRO A 58 15.43 -10.23 -3.93
CA PRO A 58 16.88 -10.29 -3.68
C PRO A 58 17.67 -9.24 -4.49
N THR A 59 17.13 -8.77 -5.62
CA THR A 59 17.77 -7.77 -6.49
C THR A 59 17.45 -6.33 -6.08
N LEU A 60 16.61 -6.10 -5.07
CA LEU A 60 16.17 -4.75 -4.71
C LEU A 60 17.33 -3.81 -4.38
N ALA A 61 18.39 -4.31 -3.74
CA ALA A 61 19.58 -3.54 -3.42
C ALA A 61 20.35 -3.06 -4.67
N GLU A 62 20.21 -3.76 -5.79
CA GLU A 62 20.82 -3.41 -7.08
C GLU A 62 19.89 -2.49 -7.92
N GLU A 63 18.61 -2.42 -7.56
CA GLU A 63 17.56 -1.69 -8.29
C GLU A 63 17.13 -0.39 -7.60
N VAL A 64 17.82 0.02 -6.52
CA VAL A 64 17.50 1.20 -5.70
C VAL A 64 17.29 2.47 -6.54
N GLU A 65 18.15 2.71 -7.54
CA GLU A 65 18.07 3.87 -8.42
C GLU A 65 16.75 3.92 -9.22
N THR A 66 16.19 2.75 -9.55
CA THR A 66 14.89 2.68 -10.24
C THR A 66 13.76 3.15 -9.32
N ALA A 67 13.82 2.81 -8.04
CA ALA A 67 12.85 3.30 -7.05
C ALA A 67 13.04 4.80 -6.80
N ALA A 68 14.29 5.26 -6.68
CA ALA A 68 14.64 6.66 -6.43
C ALA A 68 14.22 7.60 -7.59
N ALA A 69 14.13 7.09 -8.82
CA ALA A 69 13.70 7.85 -9.98
C ALA A 69 12.18 8.08 -10.07
N ALA A 70 11.37 7.42 -9.24
CA ALA A 70 9.93 7.62 -9.20
C ALA A 70 9.55 8.87 -8.39
N ASP A 71 8.40 9.47 -8.70
CA ASP A 71 7.86 10.58 -7.92
C ASP A 71 7.50 10.15 -6.50
N TYR A 72 7.07 8.89 -6.34
CA TYR A 72 6.74 8.29 -5.06
C TYR A 72 7.13 6.82 -4.98
N VAL A 73 7.39 6.35 -3.76
CA VAL A 73 7.80 4.97 -3.47
C VAL A 73 6.88 4.35 -2.44
N VAL A 74 6.21 3.26 -2.83
CA VAL A 74 5.45 2.40 -1.91
C VAL A 74 6.21 1.09 -1.74
N ALA A 75 6.61 0.76 -0.51
CA ALA A 75 7.50 -0.36 -0.27
C ALA A 75 6.92 -1.36 0.74
N ALA A 76 7.03 -2.66 0.43
CA ALA A 76 6.48 -3.74 1.24
C ALA A 76 7.49 -4.26 2.27
N SER A 77 7.09 -4.31 3.55
CA SER A 77 7.83 -4.89 4.68
C SER A 77 9.35 -4.60 4.61
N GLY A 78 10.18 -5.63 4.39
CA GLY A 78 11.63 -5.51 4.30
C GLY A 78 12.15 -4.58 3.20
N ALA A 79 11.40 -4.41 2.10
CA ALA A 79 11.78 -3.51 1.01
C ALA A 79 11.87 -2.05 1.45
N ALA A 80 10.94 -1.61 2.30
CA ALA A 80 10.96 -0.27 2.86
C ALA A 80 12.22 -0.07 3.71
N ALA A 81 12.61 -1.09 4.47
CA ALA A 81 13.79 -1.08 5.31
C ALA A 81 15.08 -0.99 4.46
N THR A 82 15.18 -1.79 3.39
CA THR A 82 16.31 -1.78 2.44
C THR A 82 16.43 -0.44 1.70
N LEU A 83 15.32 0.10 1.19
CA LEU A 83 15.33 1.37 0.44
C LEU A 83 15.73 2.55 1.33
N ARG A 84 15.22 2.59 2.58
CA ARG A 84 15.62 3.63 3.55
C ARG A 84 17.10 3.54 3.92
N ASP A 85 17.66 2.34 4.07
CA ASP A 85 19.11 2.19 4.33
C ASP A 85 19.96 2.71 3.17
N ALA A 86 19.43 2.65 1.96
CA ALA A 86 20.06 3.19 0.76
C ALA A 86 19.77 4.69 0.54
N GLY A 87 19.08 5.36 1.46
CA GLY A 87 18.77 6.79 1.38
C GLY A 87 17.61 7.14 0.44
N VAL A 88 16.80 6.16 0.03
CA VAL A 88 15.59 6.41 -0.77
C VAL A 88 14.43 6.79 0.13
N GLU A 89 13.79 7.92 -0.19
CA GLU A 89 12.58 8.38 0.48
C GLU A 89 11.40 7.46 0.16
N VAL A 90 10.93 6.74 1.17
CA VAL A 90 9.74 5.90 1.08
C VAL A 90 8.52 6.75 1.44
N THR A 91 7.55 6.82 0.53
CA THR A 91 6.31 7.59 0.75
C THR A 91 5.31 6.86 1.64
N LEU A 92 5.21 5.54 1.49
CA LEU A 92 4.33 4.68 2.26
C LEU A 92 4.97 3.29 2.40
N ALA A 93 5.08 2.80 3.62
CA ALA A 93 5.37 1.38 3.84
C ALA A 93 4.06 0.59 3.94
N VAL A 94 4.06 -0.65 3.46
CA VAL A 94 2.92 -1.58 3.60
C VAL A 94 3.44 -2.87 4.21
N THR A 95 2.82 -3.42 5.25
CA THR A 95 3.33 -4.61 5.95
C THR A 95 2.20 -5.41 6.58
N ASP A 96 2.35 -6.73 6.61
CA ASP A 96 1.58 -7.66 7.44
C ASP A 96 2.31 -7.99 8.76
N LEU A 97 3.35 -7.21 9.08
CA LEU A 97 4.22 -7.31 10.26
C LEU A 97 5.26 -8.43 10.19
N ASP A 98 5.51 -8.98 9.01
CA ASP A 98 6.65 -9.84 8.74
C ASP A 98 7.95 -9.07 8.40
N GLY A 99 9.07 -9.80 8.36
CA GLY A 99 10.37 -9.28 7.94
C GLY A 99 11.01 -8.29 8.90
N ALA A 100 10.57 -7.03 8.89
CA ALA A 100 11.23 -5.91 9.59
C ALA A 100 10.28 -4.99 10.39
N PRO A 101 9.30 -5.51 11.17
CA PRO A 101 8.30 -4.68 11.85
C PRO A 101 8.90 -3.70 12.86
N ALA A 102 9.99 -4.07 13.57
CA ALA A 102 10.69 -3.16 14.48
C ALA A 102 11.23 -1.91 13.77
N ARG A 103 11.80 -2.08 12.57
CA ARG A 103 12.35 -0.98 11.78
C ARG A 103 11.26 -0.06 11.26
N LEU A 104 10.11 -0.63 10.88
CA LEU A 104 8.94 0.15 10.45
C LEU A 104 8.27 0.88 11.61
N ALA A 105 8.25 0.28 12.81
CA ALA A 105 7.78 0.96 14.01
C ALA A 105 8.64 2.20 14.28
N THR A 106 9.97 2.08 14.28
CA THR A 106 10.88 3.24 14.38
C THR A 106 10.62 4.25 13.28
N ALA A 107 10.52 3.81 12.02
CA ALA A 107 10.25 4.68 10.87
C ALA A 107 8.96 5.50 11.03
N SER A 108 7.93 4.90 11.62
CA SER A 108 6.65 5.58 11.85
C SER A 108 6.80 6.74 12.84
N HIS A 109 7.64 6.62 13.86
CA HIS A 109 7.96 7.72 14.77
C HIS A 109 8.79 8.82 14.08
N ASP A 110 9.54 8.47 13.03
CA ASP A 110 10.23 9.44 12.16
C ASP A 110 9.27 10.13 11.15
N GLY A 111 7.98 9.75 11.15
CA GLY A 111 6.93 10.36 10.32
C GLY A 111 6.51 9.56 9.10
N LEU A 112 7.11 8.40 8.83
CA LEU A 112 6.73 7.53 7.71
C LEU A 112 5.33 6.94 7.92
N PRO A 113 4.36 7.17 7.01
CA PRO A 113 3.10 6.44 7.04
C PRO A 113 3.32 4.94 6.79
N VAL A 114 2.67 4.10 7.60
CA VAL A 114 2.75 2.64 7.48
C VAL A 114 1.34 2.04 7.42
N ALA A 115 1.01 1.42 6.29
CA ALA A 115 -0.18 0.61 6.14
C ALA A 115 0.05 -0.79 6.72
N VAL A 116 -0.58 -1.09 7.85
CA VAL A 116 -0.55 -2.42 8.49
C VAL A 116 -1.72 -3.24 8.01
N HIS A 117 -1.49 -4.49 7.60
CA HIS A 117 -2.51 -5.38 7.03
C HIS A 117 -2.83 -6.53 7.98
N ALA A 118 -4.11 -6.66 8.33
CA ALA A 118 -4.62 -7.79 9.11
C ALA A 118 -5.11 -8.92 8.21
N HIS A 119 -4.67 -10.15 8.52
CA HIS A 119 -5.11 -11.40 7.90
C HIS A 119 -5.07 -12.57 8.91
N GLY A 120 -5.66 -13.71 8.54
CA GLY A 120 -6.10 -14.74 9.49
C GLY A 120 -5.05 -15.39 10.40
N ASP A 121 -3.76 -15.28 10.09
CA ASP A 121 -2.65 -15.89 10.82
C ASP A 121 -1.69 -14.88 11.47
N ASN A 122 -1.96 -13.56 11.40
CA ASN A 122 -1.05 -12.55 11.96
C ASN A 122 -1.54 -11.87 13.25
N VAL A 123 -2.54 -12.43 13.95
CA VAL A 123 -3.07 -11.86 15.20
C VAL A 123 -1.98 -11.61 16.24
N ASP A 124 -1.14 -12.61 16.54
CA ASP A 124 -0.05 -12.46 17.52
C ASP A 124 0.95 -11.37 17.12
N ALA A 125 1.21 -11.22 15.82
CA ALA A 125 2.08 -10.16 15.31
C ALA A 125 1.41 -8.78 15.48
N LEU A 126 0.11 -8.66 15.21
CA LEU A 126 -0.65 -7.43 15.44
C LEU A 126 -0.57 -7.02 16.91
N GLU A 127 -0.86 -7.94 17.85
CA GLU A 127 -0.83 -7.65 19.28
C GLU A 127 0.56 -7.20 19.76
N ARG A 128 1.61 -7.81 19.21
CA ARG A 128 2.98 -7.48 19.56
C ARG A 128 3.40 -6.13 19.00
N TRP A 129 3.13 -5.86 17.73
CA TRP A 129 3.80 -4.78 17.00
C TRP A 129 2.96 -3.52 16.85
N VAL A 130 1.63 -3.62 16.67
CA VAL A 130 0.76 -2.44 16.48
C VAL A 130 0.95 -1.40 17.60
N PRO A 131 1.03 -1.76 18.90
CA PRO A 131 1.26 -0.80 19.97
C PRO A 131 2.60 -0.05 19.92
N GLN A 132 3.55 -0.51 19.09
CA GLN A 132 4.89 0.09 18.96
C GLN A 132 4.96 1.14 17.85
N PHE A 133 3.99 1.18 16.94
CA PHE A 133 3.93 2.19 15.87
C PHE A 133 3.41 3.53 16.39
N ALA A 134 3.79 4.62 15.71
CA ALA A 134 3.13 5.91 15.89
C ALA A 134 1.68 5.81 15.37
N GLY A 135 0.71 6.00 16.27
CA GLY A 135 -0.71 5.77 15.97
C GLY A 135 -1.25 6.65 14.84
N ASP A 136 -0.82 7.92 14.77
CA ASP A 136 -1.18 8.86 13.69
C ASP A 136 -0.53 8.52 12.35
N ARG A 137 0.45 7.61 12.34
CA ARG A 137 1.15 7.13 11.14
C ARG A 137 0.75 5.71 10.74
N LEU A 138 -0.11 5.05 11.51
CA LEU A 138 -0.56 3.70 11.23
C LEU A 138 -1.90 3.74 10.47
N LEU A 139 -1.88 3.27 9.23
CA LEU A 139 -3.07 3.07 8.41
C LEU A 139 -3.52 1.60 8.52
N PRO A 140 -4.60 1.28 9.26
CA PRO A 140 -5.04 -0.11 9.41
C PRO A 140 -5.77 -0.58 8.16
N THR A 141 -5.38 -1.75 7.63
CA THR A 141 -5.96 -2.35 6.42
C THR A 141 -6.31 -3.82 6.58
N THR A 142 -7.17 -4.33 5.70
CA THR A 142 -7.60 -5.74 5.71
C THR A 142 -8.00 -6.23 4.33
N GLN A 143 -8.02 -7.56 4.15
CA GLN A 143 -8.62 -8.23 3.00
C GLN A 143 -10.11 -8.54 3.15
N ALA A 144 -10.61 -8.61 4.39
CA ALA A 144 -12.02 -8.82 4.70
C ALA A 144 -12.85 -7.54 4.50
N ALA A 145 -14.14 -7.61 4.86
CA ALA A 145 -14.98 -6.41 4.92
C ALA A 145 -14.35 -5.38 5.88
N PRO A 146 -14.27 -4.08 5.52
CA PRO A 146 -13.75 -3.07 6.43
C PRO A 146 -14.69 -2.88 7.64
N ALA A 147 -14.12 -2.59 8.82
CA ALA A 147 -14.87 -2.20 10.01
C ALA A 147 -14.09 -1.19 10.86
N GLY A 148 -14.81 -0.25 11.49
CA GLY A 148 -14.21 0.80 12.31
C GLY A 148 -13.18 1.64 11.53
N PRO A 149 -11.96 1.82 12.06
CA PRO A 149 -10.90 2.58 11.38
C PRO A 149 -10.26 1.78 10.22
N VAL A 150 -10.45 0.45 10.17
CA VAL A 150 -9.80 -0.42 9.18
C VAL A 150 -10.37 -0.17 7.79
N ARG A 151 -9.50 -0.15 6.78
CA ARG A 151 -9.86 0.08 5.37
C ARG A 151 -9.53 -1.13 4.50
N ASN A 152 -10.29 -1.30 3.42
CA ASN A 152 -9.97 -2.26 2.37
C ASN A 152 -9.67 -1.49 1.07
N PHE A 153 -8.44 -1.57 0.59
CA PHE A 153 -8.00 -0.88 -0.63
C PHE A 153 -7.96 -1.78 -1.87
N GLY A 154 -8.62 -2.93 -1.83
CA GLY A 154 -8.58 -3.97 -2.86
C GLY A 154 -7.97 -5.28 -2.39
N GLY A 155 -7.91 -5.49 -1.06
CA GLY A 155 -7.87 -6.84 -0.53
C GLY A 155 -6.54 -7.51 -0.25
N SER A 156 -5.41 -6.84 -0.44
CA SER A 156 -4.09 -7.41 -0.12
C SER A 156 -3.06 -6.31 0.08
N LEU A 157 -1.89 -6.67 0.62
CA LEU A 157 -0.72 -5.79 0.66
C LEU A 157 -0.41 -5.21 -0.73
N THR A 158 -0.33 -6.08 -1.75
CA THR A 158 -0.07 -5.69 -3.14
C THR A 158 -1.17 -4.80 -3.71
N ALA A 159 -2.44 -5.11 -3.46
CA ALA A 159 -3.54 -4.27 -3.93
C ALA A 159 -3.60 -2.92 -3.22
N THR A 160 -3.25 -2.87 -1.93
CA THR A 160 -3.11 -1.64 -1.16
C THR A 160 -2.02 -0.76 -1.79
N ALA A 161 -0.84 -1.32 -2.05
CA ALA A 161 0.23 -0.60 -2.74
C ALA A 161 -0.20 -0.12 -4.15
N ARG A 162 -0.97 -0.94 -4.88
CA ARG A 162 -1.48 -0.59 -6.22
C ARG A 162 -2.61 0.45 -6.21
N ARG A 163 -3.42 0.53 -5.15
CA ARG A 163 -4.46 1.57 -5.06
C ARG A 163 -3.83 2.95 -5.02
N PHE A 164 -2.70 3.05 -4.33
CA PHE A 164 -1.85 4.22 -4.29
C PHE A 164 -0.98 4.38 -5.56
N SER A 165 -1.23 3.66 -6.66
CA SER A 165 -0.50 3.89 -7.92
C SER A 165 -1.38 3.99 -9.17
N ARG A 166 -2.70 3.79 -9.08
CA ARG A 166 -3.57 3.87 -10.26
C ARG A 166 -3.95 5.31 -10.61
N THR A 167 -3.48 5.72 -11.79
CA THR A 167 -4.03 6.83 -12.60
C THR A 167 -5.45 6.50 -13.09
N PRO A 168 -6.39 7.48 -13.17
CA PRO A 168 -7.56 7.34 -14.02
C PRO A 168 -7.09 7.36 -15.48
N SER A 169 -7.52 6.35 -16.25
CA SER A 169 -7.27 6.21 -17.69
C SER A 169 -7.42 7.55 -18.44
N MET A 170 -6.31 8.06 -18.99
CA MET A 170 -6.31 9.16 -19.94
C MET A 170 -6.88 8.65 -21.28
N ARG A 171 -8.02 9.20 -21.71
CA ARG A 171 -8.44 9.12 -23.12
C ARG A 171 -7.36 9.75 -24.00
N PRO A 172 -7.04 9.18 -25.17
CA PRO A 172 -6.07 9.77 -26.08
C PRO A 172 -6.61 11.09 -26.62
N ARG A 173 -5.90 12.19 -26.35
CA ARG A 173 -6.10 13.45 -27.09
C ARG A 173 -5.56 13.26 -28.50
N SER A 174 -6.46 13.21 -29.47
CA SER A 174 -6.12 13.31 -30.89
C SER A 174 -5.33 14.60 -31.13
N ARG A 175 -4.07 14.46 -31.57
CA ARG A 175 -3.31 15.57 -32.14
C ARG A 175 -3.97 15.98 -33.46
N SER A 176 -4.61 17.15 -33.49
CA SER A 176 -4.90 17.85 -34.74
C SER A 176 -3.71 18.75 -35.05
N SER A 177 -2.86 18.33 -35.97
CA SER A 177 -1.87 19.17 -36.64
C SER A 177 -2.45 19.63 -37.97
N ALA A 178 -2.82 20.89 -38.09
CA ALA A 178 -2.97 21.56 -39.39
C ALA A 178 -2.74 23.06 -39.20
N GLY A 179 -1.46 23.42 -39.18
CA GLY A 179 -0.99 24.80 -39.25
C GLY A 179 -0.45 25.10 -40.64
N ARG A 180 -1.14 26.04 -41.31
CA ARG A 180 -0.62 27.02 -42.28
C ARG A 180 -0.16 26.55 -43.66
N SER A 181 -1.06 26.79 -44.61
CA SER A 181 -0.77 27.05 -46.01
C SER A 181 -0.22 28.47 -46.21
N THR A 182 0.89 28.57 -46.93
CA THR A 182 1.37 29.71 -47.74
C THR A 182 2.47 29.11 -48.64
N ILE A 183 2.44 29.20 -49.97
CA ILE A 183 2.78 30.38 -50.77
C ILE A 183 2.26 30.21 -52.23
N ARG A 184 1.71 31.32 -52.76
CA ARG A 184 1.63 31.88 -54.15
C ARG A 184 2.46 31.14 -55.22
N ARG A 185 2.07 30.99 -56.48
CA ARG A 185 1.37 31.85 -57.46
C ARG A 185 0.63 30.96 -58.46
#